data_AF-A0A8H6V7Y2-F1
#
_entry.id   AF-A0A8H6V7Y2-F1
#
_cell.length_a   1.000
_cell.length_b   1.000
_cell.length_c   1.000
_cell.angle_alpha   90.00
_cell.angle_beta   90.00
_cell.angle_gamma   90.00
#
_symmetry.space_group_name_H-M   'P 1'
#
loop_
_entity.id
_entity.type
_entity.pdbx_description
1 polymer ?
#
loop_
_entity_poly.entity_id
_entity_poly.type
_entity_poly.pdbx_seq_one_letter_code
_entity_poly.pdbx_strand_id
1 'polypeptide(L)'
;MMESVSSTPFDLHSLQNYVAYGAIRGTSVSISLIYYGTQFLIKFEKQKDEAPPNSEFECFQKQCVEFMNRYSSQPDNQLSWWELCQMVVSVCLPSIIQLSNSRKSPKCLEEYLSVETFELKIQCDESESTIKVLKEGPSVLSAYDIHPLDRCSIHDESLPKISAGEILAVSLQRRHNRMPQKVFTLDGSPHFFKPCMFGMEEHFIDEVQSLIKLRTEGIEISVPTIEGLAITSEGKVFGMLAQWIEGCAISAISQECRRRQSQQWRNELFCTMNLLHQAGILWGDINQGNIIIEEATNKAWIVDIGGGDNRVMLGEERFEGFAGDLEALTRFCESWLPE
;
A
#
# COMPACT_ATOMS: atom_id res chain seq x y z
N MET A 1 9.85 -30.99 -38.87
CA MET A 1 8.88 -29.89 -38.84
C MET A 1 8.80 -29.44 -37.40
N MET A 2 9.47 -28.34 -37.08
CA MET A 2 9.36 -27.70 -35.77
C MET A 2 8.01 -27.00 -35.73
N GLU A 3 7.12 -27.48 -34.87
CA GLU A 3 5.89 -26.76 -34.54
C GLU A 3 6.31 -25.46 -33.84
N SER A 4 6.07 -24.34 -34.53
CA SER A 4 6.11 -23.02 -33.93
C SER A 4 5.06 -23.01 -32.80
N VAL A 5 5.53 -22.96 -31.56
CA VAL A 5 4.67 -22.68 -30.41
C VAL A 5 4.16 -21.26 -30.59
N SER A 6 2.98 -21.10 -31.19
CA SER A 6 2.24 -19.86 -31.10
C SER A 6 1.68 -19.77 -29.68
N SER A 7 2.52 -19.35 -28.73
CA SER A 7 2.05 -18.97 -27.41
C SER A 7 1.25 -17.68 -27.60
N THR A 8 -0.07 -17.78 -27.55
CA THR A 8 -0.91 -16.63 -27.21
C THR A 8 -0.26 -15.94 -26.00
N PRO A 9 0.04 -14.63 -26.05
CA PRO A 9 0.67 -13.95 -24.94
C PRO A 9 -0.17 -14.17 -23.69
N PHE A 10 0.48 -14.67 -22.64
CA PHE A 10 -0.15 -14.84 -21.34
C PHE A 10 -0.73 -13.48 -20.90
N ASP A 11 -1.93 -13.49 -20.35
CA ASP A 11 -2.56 -12.29 -19.79
C ASP A 11 -2.44 -12.35 -18.27
N LEU A 12 -1.75 -11.38 -17.68
CA LEU A 12 -1.55 -11.28 -16.23
C LEU A 12 -2.89 -11.05 -15.51
N HIS A 13 -3.90 -10.50 -16.17
CA HIS A 13 -5.27 -10.45 -15.63
C HIS A 13 -5.93 -11.82 -15.50
N SER A 14 -5.41 -12.85 -16.18
CA SER A 14 -5.89 -14.23 -15.99
C SER A 14 -5.42 -14.85 -14.68
N LEU A 15 -4.38 -14.30 -14.03
CA LEU A 15 -4.00 -14.71 -12.69
C LEU A 15 -5.09 -14.31 -11.69
N GLN A 16 -5.60 -15.28 -10.96
CA GLN A 16 -6.41 -15.01 -9.79
C GLN A 16 -5.51 -14.85 -8.56
N ASN A 17 -5.94 -14.01 -7.61
CA ASN A 17 -5.31 -13.87 -6.30
C ASN A 17 -3.85 -13.39 -6.32
N TYR A 18 -3.54 -12.41 -7.18
CA TYR A 18 -2.26 -11.72 -7.14
C TYR A 18 -2.39 -10.24 -6.79
N VAL A 19 -1.28 -9.67 -6.32
CA VAL A 19 -1.03 -8.22 -6.27
C VAL A 19 0.37 -7.97 -6.79
N ALA A 20 0.55 -6.92 -7.59
CA ALA A 20 1.84 -6.52 -8.14
C ALA A 20 2.06 -5.02 -7.97
N TYR A 21 3.27 -4.64 -7.58
CA TYR A 21 3.75 -3.27 -7.49
C TYR A 21 5.24 -3.26 -7.79
N GLY A 22 5.81 -2.11 -8.13
CA GLY A 22 7.20 -2.05 -8.51
C GLY A 22 7.68 -0.66 -8.86
N ALA A 23 8.96 -0.59 -9.23
CA ALA A 23 9.65 0.65 -9.52
C ALA A 23 10.62 0.48 -10.69
N ILE A 24 10.82 1.58 -11.42
CA ILE A 24 11.84 1.69 -12.46
C ILE A 24 12.94 2.63 -11.95
N ARG A 25 14.20 2.22 -12.12
CA ARG A 25 15.38 3.04 -11.79
C ARG A 25 16.37 2.96 -12.94
N GLY A 26 16.42 4.02 -13.76
CA GLY A 26 17.24 4.04 -14.96
C GLY A 26 16.84 2.93 -15.93
N THR A 27 17.75 1.99 -16.18
CA THR A 27 17.52 0.82 -17.06
C THR A 27 17.24 -0.46 -16.29
N SER A 28 16.76 -0.34 -15.05
CA SER A 28 16.37 -1.47 -14.21
C SER A 28 14.90 -1.36 -13.80
N VAL A 29 14.24 -2.51 -13.68
CA VAL A 29 12.88 -2.64 -13.15
C VAL A 29 12.88 -3.70 -12.06
N SER A 30 12.18 -3.39 -10.97
CA SER A 30 11.90 -4.31 -9.88
C SER A 30 10.39 -4.41 -9.68
N ILE A 31 9.86 -5.63 -9.64
CA ILE A 31 8.44 -5.93 -9.44
C ILE A 31 8.34 -6.88 -8.26
N SER A 32 7.54 -6.51 -7.27
CA SER A 32 7.07 -7.45 -6.24
C SER A 32 5.72 -7.99 -6.66
N LEU A 33 5.60 -9.31 -6.71
CA LEU A 33 4.37 -10.02 -7.03
C LEU A 33 4.06 -10.99 -5.90
N ILE A 34 2.88 -10.89 -5.31
CA ILE A 34 2.38 -11.92 -4.39
C ILE A 34 1.41 -12.80 -5.17
N TYR A 35 1.63 -14.10 -5.19
CA TYR A 35 0.78 -15.09 -5.86
C TYR A 35 0.54 -16.28 -4.92
N TYR A 36 -0.74 -16.57 -4.62
CA TYR A 36 -1.14 -17.61 -3.65
C TYR A 36 -0.42 -17.51 -2.29
N GLY A 37 -0.09 -16.29 -1.84
CA GLY A 37 0.57 -16.04 -0.55
C GLY A 37 2.08 -16.29 -0.55
N THR A 38 2.69 -16.55 -1.71
CA THR A 38 4.14 -16.52 -1.93
C THR A 38 4.52 -15.22 -2.62
N GLN A 39 5.60 -14.58 -2.19
CA GLN A 39 6.10 -13.35 -2.80
C GLN A 39 7.26 -13.63 -3.76
N PHE A 40 7.29 -12.88 -4.85
CA PHE A 40 8.31 -12.94 -5.89
C PHE A 40 8.85 -11.55 -6.11
N LEU A 41 10.12 -11.34 -5.80
CA LEU A 41 10.84 -10.11 -6.10
C LEU A 41 11.56 -10.30 -7.44
N ILE A 42 10.92 -9.84 -8.51
CA ILE A 42 11.39 -9.99 -9.89
C ILE A 42 12.25 -8.78 -10.25
N LYS A 43 13.48 -9.03 -10.66
CA LYS A 43 14.47 -8.00 -11.04
C LYS A 43 14.94 -8.21 -12.46
N PHE A 44 14.94 -7.14 -13.24
CA PHE A 44 15.56 -7.07 -14.55
C PHE A 44 16.41 -5.80 -14.66
N GLU A 45 17.62 -5.95 -15.18
CA GLU A 45 18.52 -4.84 -15.48
C GLU A 45 19.10 -5.04 -16.88
N LYS A 46 19.13 -3.95 -17.67
CA LYS A 46 19.76 -3.96 -18.99
C LYS A 46 21.24 -4.38 -18.89
N GLN A 47 21.60 -5.42 -19.62
CA GLN A 47 22.97 -5.94 -19.72
C GLN A 47 23.74 -5.22 -20.82
N LYS A 48 25.02 -4.94 -20.56
CA LYS A 48 25.91 -4.19 -21.47
C LYS A 48 26.45 -5.04 -22.62
N ASP A 49 26.60 -6.34 -22.41
CA ASP A 49 27.07 -7.25 -23.44
C ASP A 49 25.95 -7.44 -24.46
N GLU A 50 26.23 -7.04 -25.70
CA GLU A 50 25.29 -7.17 -26.81
C GLU A 50 25.05 -8.67 -27.03
N ALA A 51 23.97 -9.19 -26.42
CA ALA A 51 23.40 -10.46 -26.83
C ALA A 51 23.27 -10.43 -28.36
N PRO A 52 23.49 -11.56 -29.05
CA PRO A 52 23.55 -11.58 -30.51
C PRO A 52 22.39 -10.79 -31.12
N PRO A 53 22.64 -9.95 -32.14
CA PRO A 53 21.59 -9.14 -32.74
C PRO A 53 20.41 -10.01 -33.17
N ASN A 54 19.21 -9.61 -32.78
CA ASN A 54 17.95 -10.33 -33.02
C ASN A 54 17.79 -11.66 -32.25
N SER A 55 18.60 -11.91 -31.22
CA SER A 55 18.33 -12.98 -30.26
C SER A 55 17.05 -12.70 -29.46
N GLU A 56 16.49 -13.76 -28.86
CA GLU A 56 15.32 -13.67 -27.99
C GLU A 56 15.58 -12.68 -26.83
N PHE A 57 16.73 -12.81 -26.15
CA PHE A 57 17.08 -11.94 -25.03
C PHE A 57 17.26 -10.48 -25.47
N GLU A 58 17.92 -10.23 -26.60
CA GLU A 58 18.12 -8.86 -27.11
C GLU A 58 16.79 -8.20 -27.50
N CYS A 59 15.85 -8.96 -28.09
CA CYS A 59 14.51 -8.48 -28.40
C CYS A 59 13.74 -8.13 -27.10
N PHE A 60 13.78 -9.03 -26.11
CA PHE A 60 13.17 -8.82 -24.80
C PHE A 60 13.73 -7.56 -24.11
N GLN A 61 15.05 -7.44 -24.05
CA GLN A 61 15.73 -6.31 -23.43
C GLN A 61 15.37 -4.98 -24.09
N LYS A 62 15.34 -4.92 -25.43
CA LYS A 62 14.95 -3.70 -26.18
C LYS A 62 13.53 -3.27 -25.84
N GLN A 63 12.58 -4.20 -25.87
CA GLN A 63 11.19 -3.90 -25.54
C GLN A 63 11.03 -3.44 -24.09
N CYS A 64 11.67 -4.10 -23.12
CA CYS A 64 11.66 -3.65 -21.72
C CYS A 64 12.18 -2.21 -21.58
N VAL A 65 13.29 -1.88 -22.25
CA VAL A 65 13.86 -0.52 -22.23
C VAL A 65 12.91 0.49 -22.89
N GLU A 66 12.25 0.14 -23.98
CA GLU A 66 11.24 0.98 -24.61
C GLU A 66 10.06 1.27 -23.67
N PHE A 67 9.51 0.25 -23.00
CA PHE A 67 8.44 0.45 -22.02
C PHE A 67 8.89 1.29 -20.83
N MET A 68 10.11 1.04 -20.30
CA MET A 68 10.69 1.84 -19.21
C MET A 68 10.86 3.31 -19.59
N ASN A 69 11.34 3.60 -20.81
CA ASN A 69 11.49 4.96 -21.31
C ASN A 69 10.14 5.65 -21.52
N ARG A 70 9.13 4.94 -22.04
CA ARG A 70 7.77 5.47 -22.19
C ARG A 70 7.16 5.84 -20.85
N TYR A 71 7.23 4.93 -19.87
CA TYR A 71 6.72 5.20 -18.52
C TYR A 71 7.48 6.36 -17.85
N SER A 72 8.81 6.39 -17.94
CA SER A 72 9.61 7.47 -17.34
C SER A 72 9.32 8.84 -17.96
N SER A 73 8.90 8.88 -19.22
CA SER A 73 8.52 10.12 -19.92
C SER A 73 7.09 10.56 -19.62
N GLN A 74 6.21 9.62 -19.24
CA GLN A 74 4.80 9.86 -18.92
C GLN A 74 4.37 8.94 -17.77
N PRO A 75 4.70 9.27 -16.51
CA PRO A 75 4.42 8.39 -15.36
C PRO A 75 2.92 8.11 -15.14
N ASP A 76 2.05 9.03 -15.56
CA ASP A 76 0.59 8.87 -15.47
C ASP A 76 0.05 7.84 -16.48
N ASN A 77 0.88 7.42 -17.45
CA ASN A 77 0.53 6.39 -18.41
C ASN A 77 0.68 4.98 -17.79
N GLN A 78 -0.33 4.62 -16.98
CA GLN A 78 -0.45 3.30 -16.33
C GLN A 78 -0.43 2.13 -17.33
N LEU A 79 -0.79 2.35 -18.60
CA LEU A 79 -0.69 1.31 -19.62
C LEU A 79 0.76 0.89 -19.88
N SER A 80 1.71 1.83 -19.93
CA SER A 80 3.12 1.49 -20.20
C SER A 80 3.75 0.71 -19.04
N TRP A 81 3.37 1.03 -17.80
CA TRP A 81 3.75 0.25 -16.62
C TRP A 81 3.17 -1.16 -16.67
N TRP A 82 1.90 -1.28 -17.04
CA TRP A 82 1.22 -2.56 -17.16
C TRP A 82 1.84 -3.46 -18.23
N GLU A 83 2.12 -2.92 -19.42
CA GLU A 83 2.77 -3.67 -20.50
C GLU A 83 4.16 -4.19 -20.08
N LEU A 84 4.94 -3.37 -19.37
CA LEU A 84 6.21 -3.78 -18.79
C LEU A 84 6.04 -4.91 -17.76
N CYS A 85 5.09 -4.75 -16.84
CA CYS A 85 4.79 -5.75 -15.82
C CYS A 85 4.37 -7.08 -16.44
N GLN A 86 3.46 -7.03 -17.40
CA GLN A 86 3.00 -8.18 -18.17
C GLN A 86 4.20 -8.94 -18.76
N MET A 87 5.08 -8.22 -19.44
CA MET A 87 6.23 -8.80 -20.13
C MET A 87 7.22 -9.46 -19.17
N VAL A 88 7.62 -8.75 -18.11
CA VAL A 88 8.59 -9.24 -17.11
C VAL A 88 8.04 -10.42 -16.31
N VAL A 89 6.77 -10.36 -15.90
CA VAL A 89 6.14 -11.44 -15.14
C VAL A 89 5.91 -12.68 -16.01
N SER A 90 5.57 -12.51 -17.30
CA SER A 90 5.32 -13.64 -18.21
C SER A 90 6.55 -14.56 -18.36
N VAL A 91 7.75 -13.98 -18.43
CA VAL A 91 9.02 -14.73 -18.45
C VAL A 91 9.23 -15.53 -17.15
N CYS A 92 8.81 -14.96 -16.02
CA CYS A 92 8.96 -15.58 -14.71
C CYS A 92 7.86 -16.59 -14.38
N LEU A 93 6.76 -16.61 -15.14
CA LEU A 93 5.55 -17.36 -14.80
C LEU A 93 5.78 -18.87 -14.57
N PRO A 94 6.56 -19.60 -15.38
CA PRO A 94 6.82 -21.02 -15.12
C PRO A 94 7.45 -21.24 -13.74
N SER A 95 8.33 -20.34 -13.33
CA SER A 95 8.98 -20.36 -12.02
C SER A 95 8.01 -19.99 -10.90
N ILE A 96 7.17 -18.98 -11.13
CA ILE A 96 6.14 -18.54 -10.17
C ILE A 96 5.16 -19.69 -9.89
N ILE A 97 4.61 -20.34 -10.92
CA ILE A 97 3.67 -21.46 -10.78
C ILE A 97 4.33 -22.65 -10.08
N GLN A 98 5.59 -22.96 -10.44
CA GLN A 98 6.32 -24.07 -9.84
C GLN A 98 6.59 -23.83 -8.34
N LEU A 99 6.93 -22.60 -7.96
CA LEU A 99 7.33 -22.24 -6.60
C LEU A 99 6.15 -21.88 -5.69
N SER A 100 5.01 -21.51 -6.26
CA SER A 100 3.77 -21.25 -5.51
C SER A 100 3.16 -22.55 -5.01
N ASN A 101 3.77 -23.17 -4.01
CA ASN A 101 3.17 -24.30 -3.30
C ASN A 101 2.08 -23.79 -2.35
N SER A 102 1.02 -24.59 -2.20
CA SER A 102 -0.22 -24.22 -1.51
C SER A 102 0.02 -23.87 -0.03
N ARG A 103 0.27 -22.59 0.23
CA ARG A 103 0.34 -22.04 1.58
C ARG A 103 -0.98 -22.32 2.30
N LYS A 104 -0.90 -22.81 3.54
CA LYS A 104 -2.08 -22.88 4.40
C LYS A 104 -2.60 -21.45 4.63
N SER A 105 -3.91 -21.31 4.77
CA SER A 105 -4.47 -20.02 5.17
C SER A 105 -3.80 -19.56 6.47
N PRO A 106 -3.26 -18.33 6.51
CA PRO A 106 -2.68 -17.78 7.72
C PRO A 106 -3.74 -17.75 8.82
N LYS A 107 -3.32 -17.79 10.07
CA LYS A 107 -4.22 -17.76 11.23
C LYS A 107 -4.23 -16.39 11.90
N CYS A 108 -3.16 -15.63 11.72
CA CYS A 108 -2.93 -14.35 12.36
C CYS A 108 -2.27 -13.37 11.40
N LEU A 109 -2.13 -12.12 11.83
CA LEU A 109 -1.53 -11.04 11.07
C LEU A 109 -0.05 -11.29 10.78
N GLU A 110 0.70 -11.83 11.75
CA GLU A 110 2.12 -12.15 11.56
C GLU A 110 2.32 -13.21 10.47
N GLU A 111 1.52 -14.28 10.51
CA GLU A 111 1.50 -15.25 9.42
C GLU A 111 1.02 -14.61 8.11
N TYR A 112 0.00 -13.75 8.13
CA TYR A 112 -0.49 -13.13 6.89
C TYR A 112 0.60 -12.30 6.19
N LEU A 113 1.36 -11.52 6.95
CA LEU A 113 2.36 -10.58 6.43
C LEU A 113 3.75 -11.19 6.24
N SER A 114 4.11 -12.25 6.97
CA SER A 114 5.43 -12.91 6.81
C SER A 114 5.34 -13.98 5.74
N VAL A 115 5.77 -13.67 4.53
CA VAL A 115 5.60 -14.53 3.34
C VAL A 115 6.91 -15.12 2.86
N GLU A 116 6.85 -16.37 2.40
CA GLU A 116 7.96 -16.97 1.66
C GLU A 116 8.23 -16.12 0.42
N THR A 117 9.47 -15.67 0.27
CA THR A 117 9.89 -14.76 -0.77
C THR A 117 11.02 -15.35 -1.58
N PHE A 118 10.81 -15.40 -2.90
CA PHE A 118 11.82 -15.79 -3.87
C PHE A 118 12.27 -14.55 -4.64
N GLU A 119 13.58 -14.40 -4.84
CA GLU A 119 14.09 -13.44 -5.81
C GLU A 119 14.22 -14.11 -7.17
N LEU A 120 13.67 -13.48 -8.21
CA LEU A 120 13.77 -13.92 -9.59
C LEU A 120 14.58 -12.89 -10.38
N LYS A 121 15.73 -13.28 -10.93
CA LYS A 121 16.59 -12.39 -11.73
C LYS A 121 16.57 -12.84 -13.18
N ILE A 122 16.15 -11.95 -14.09
CA ILE A 122 16.12 -12.20 -15.53
C ILE A 122 17.48 -11.82 -16.13
N GLN A 123 18.13 -12.74 -16.82
CA GLN A 123 19.44 -12.54 -17.44
C GLN A 123 19.57 -13.32 -18.76
N CYS A 124 20.59 -12.99 -19.55
CA CYS A 124 20.95 -13.76 -20.75
C CYS A 124 21.53 -15.11 -20.34
N ASP A 125 21.13 -16.20 -21.01
CA ASP A 125 21.93 -17.42 -21.04
C ASP A 125 23.04 -17.25 -22.09
N GLU A 126 24.29 -17.07 -21.68
CA GLU A 126 25.41 -16.84 -22.61
C GLU A 126 25.61 -17.99 -23.60
N SER A 127 25.20 -19.21 -23.27
CA SER A 127 25.41 -20.38 -24.12
C SER A 127 24.37 -20.50 -25.24
N GLU A 128 23.14 -20.09 -24.98
CA GLU A 128 22.00 -20.24 -25.92
C GLU A 128 21.46 -18.89 -26.42
N SER A 129 21.91 -17.77 -25.84
CA SER A 129 21.39 -16.42 -26.10
C SER A 129 19.87 -16.29 -25.87
N THR A 130 19.34 -17.10 -24.97
CA THR A 130 17.94 -17.15 -24.56
C THR A 130 17.75 -16.47 -23.21
N ILE A 131 16.49 -16.34 -22.78
CA ILE A 131 16.18 -15.75 -21.49
C ILE A 131 16.32 -16.81 -20.38
N LYS A 132 17.10 -16.48 -19.35
CA LYS A 132 17.26 -17.31 -18.14
C LYS A 132 16.74 -16.59 -16.92
N VAL A 133 15.96 -17.31 -16.10
CA VAL A 133 15.48 -16.83 -14.80
C VAL A 133 16.24 -17.53 -13.69
N LEU A 134 17.13 -16.80 -13.01
CA LEU A 134 17.76 -17.27 -11.77
C LEU A 134 16.76 -17.14 -10.62
N LYS A 135 16.84 -18.09 -9.68
CA LYS A 135 15.93 -18.22 -8.54
C LYS A 135 16.77 -18.27 -7.26
N GLU A 136 16.49 -17.38 -6.33
CA GLU A 136 17.11 -17.38 -4.99
C GLU A 136 16.01 -17.45 -3.92
N GLY A 137 16.27 -18.17 -2.82
CA GLY A 137 15.31 -18.37 -1.72
C GLY A 137 14.84 -19.83 -1.54
N PRO A 138 13.78 -20.06 -0.73
CA PRO A 138 12.96 -19.03 -0.11
C PRO A 138 13.70 -18.32 1.04
N SER A 139 13.43 -17.03 1.17
CA SER A 139 13.60 -16.27 2.41
C SER A 139 12.23 -15.97 3.01
N VAL A 140 12.16 -15.44 4.22
CA VAL A 140 10.89 -14.96 4.81
C VAL A 140 11.00 -13.45 4.94
N LEU A 141 10.15 -12.72 4.22
CA LEU A 141 10.10 -11.26 4.23
C LEU A 141 8.67 -10.77 4.49
N SER A 142 8.55 -9.51 4.85
CA SER A 142 7.25 -8.85 4.98
C SER A 142 6.63 -8.61 3.60
N ALA A 143 5.34 -8.92 3.50
CA ALA A 143 4.52 -8.72 2.32
C ALA A 143 4.13 -7.24 2.15
N TYR A 144 3.66 -6.88 0.95
CA TYR A 144 3.07 -5.56 0.65
C TYR A 144 4.00 -4.37 0.90
N ASP A 145 5.32 -4.52 0.67
CA ASP A 145 6.31 -3.48 0.98
C ASP A 145 6.26 -2.97 2.43
N ILE A 146 5.82 -3.81 3.38
CA ILE A 146 5.87 -3.44 4.80
C ILE A 146 7.32 -3.47 5.28
N HIS A 147 7.70 -2.44 6.01
CA HIS A 147 9.03 -2.33 6.61
C HIS A 147 8.89 -2.19 8.14
N PRO A 148 9.04 -3.30 8.89
CA PRO A 148 8.86 -3.26 10.34
C PRO A 148 9.94 -2.40 11.01
N LEU A 149 9.50 -1.44 11.84
CA LEU A 149 10.40 -0.50 12.51
C LEU A 149 11.01 -1.08 13.78
N ASP A 150 12.22 -0.65 14.11
CA ASP A 150 12.79 -0.91 15.42
C ASP A 150 12.01 -0.18 16.52
N ARG A 151 11.86 -0.85 17.66
CA ARG A 151 11.02 -0.43 18.79
C ARG A 151 11.29 0.99 19.29
N CYS A 152 12.53 1.46 19.20
CA CYS A 152 12.96 2.74 19.73
C CYS A 152 12.39 3.94 18.95
N SER A 153 11.75 3.70 17.81
CA SER A 153 11.24 4.74 16.91
C SER A 153 9.94 5.38 17.41
N ILE A 154 9.23 4.76 18.37
CA ILE A 154 7.96 5.26 18.91
C ILE A 154 8.10 5.51 20.42
N HIS A 155 8.03 6.78 20.82
CA HIS A 155 8.25 7.24 22.18
C HIS A 155 6.96 7.29 23.00
N ASP A 156 6.32 6.13 23.22
CA ASP A 156 5.27 5.99 24.24
C ASP A 156 5.24 4.56 24.79
N GLU A 157 5.63 4.38 26.05
CA GLU A 157 5.61 3.08 26.73
C GLU A 157 4.21 2.68 27.21
N SER A 158 3.27 3.62 27.30
CA SER A 158 1.90 3.38 27.77
C SER A 158 1.00 2.77 26.69
N LEU A 159 1.39 2.90 25.42
CA LEU A 159 0.63 2.34 24.31
C LEU A 159 0.73 0.80 24.32
N PRO A 160 -0.41 0.07 24.32
CA PRO A 160 -0.40 -1.38 24.29
C PRO A 160 0.37 -1.93 23.09
N LYS A 161 1.21 -2.93 23.34
CA LYS A 161 1.96 -3.65 22.31
C LYS A 161 1.34 -5.03 22.17
N ILE A 162 0.70 -5.28 21.04
CA ILE A 162 -0.06 -6.49 20.78
C ILE A 162 0.75 -7.35 19.82
N SER A 163 0.94 -8.62 20.17
CA SER A 163 1.62 -9.57 19.29
C SER A 163 0.82 -9.72 17.99
N ALA A 164 1.45 -9.55 16.84
CA ALA A 164 0.81 -9.79 15.55
C ALA A 164 0.42 -11.26 15.35
N GLY A 165 1.02 -12.17 16.13
CA GLY A 165 0.57 -13.56 16.25
C GLY A 165 -0.79 -13.74 16.94
N GLU A 166 -1.25 -12.73 17.68
CA GLU A 166 -2.52 -12.71 18.43
C GLU A 166 -3.59 -11.84 17.75
N ILE A 167 -3.27 -11.25 16.60
CA ILE A 167 -4.20 -10.44 15.81
C ILE A 167 -4.75 -11.31 14.67
N LEU A 168 -6.07 -11.44 14.61
CA LEU A 168 -6.80 -12.16 13.58
C LEU A 168 -7.14 -11.21 12.42
N ALA A 169 -6.65 -11.47 11.21
CA ALA A 169 -6.99 -10.63 10.06
C ALA A 169 -8.42 -10.95 9.54
N VAL A 170 -9.24 -9.94 9.24
CA VAL A 170 -10.58 -10.18 8.63
C VAL A 170 -10.46 -10.63 7.18
N SER A 171 -9.38 -10.25 6.51
CA SER A 171 -9.09 -10.68 5.13
C SER A 171 -8.65 -12.14 5.01
N LEU A 172 -8.80 -12.96 6.05
CA LEU A 172 -8.68 -14.43 5.99
C LEU A 172 -9.71 -15.12 5.05
N GLN A 173 -10.41 -14.34 4.22
CA GLN A 173 -10.92 -14.86 2.96
C GLN A 173 -9.77 -15.44 2.14
N ARG A 174 -10.05 -16.48 1.35
CA ARG A 174 -9.09 -17.34 0.63
C ARG A 174 -8.14 -16.61 -0.35
N ARG A 175 -8.16 -15.28 -0.43
CA ARG A 175 -7.45 -14.45 -1.42
C ARG A 175 -6.43 -13.54 -0.73
N HIS A 176 -5.14 -13.86 -0.87
CA HIS A 176 -4.00 -13.08 -0.37
C HIS A 176 -3.61 -11.91 -1.29
N ASN A 177 -4.61 -11.25 -1.89
CA ASN A 177 -4.36 -10.19 -2.87
C ASN A 177 -4.62 -8.79 -2.31
N ARG A 178 -4.89 -8.66 -1.01
CA ARG A 178 -5.16 -7.37 -0.37
C ARG A 178 -4.63 -7.34 1.05
N MET A 179 -3.96 -6.24 1.38
CA MET A 179 -3.55 -5.95 2.74
C MET A 179 -4.78 -5.90 3.68
N PRO A 180 -4.74 -6.56 4.85
CA PRO A 180 -5.82 -6.49 5.82
C PRO A 180 -5.87 -5.09 6.41
N GLN A 181 -7.02 -4.42 6.30
CA GLN A 181 -7.26 -3.13 6.96
C GLN A 181 -8.11 -3.29 8.22
N LYS A 182 -9.12 -4.18 8.21
CA LYS A 182 -9.85 -4.56 9.43
C LYS A 182 -9.20 -5.81 10.01
N VAL A 183 -8.90 -5.78 11.29
CA VAL A 183 -8.36 -6.91 12.07
C VAL A 183 -9.11 -7.03 13.40
N PHE A 184 -8.95 -8.16 14.09
CA PHE A 184 -9.53 -8.41 15.40
C PHE A 184 -8.44 -8.87 16.37
N THR A 185 -8.51 -8.40 17.60
CA THR A 185 -7.75 -8.97 18.73
C THR A 185 -8.43 -10.24 19.25
N LEU A 186 -7.76 -11.01 20.11
CA LEU A 186 -8.28 -12.29 20.63
C LEU A 186 -9.60 -12.16 21.42
N ASP A 187 -9.87 -10.98 21.97
CA ASP A 187 -11.13 -10.65 22.63
C ASP A 187 -12.30 -10.39 21.66
N GLY A 188 -12.02 -10.38 20.35
CA GLY A 188 -13.00 -10.13 19.29
C GLY A 188 -13.22 -8.66 18.95
N SER A 189 -12.45 -7.74 19.54
CA SER A 189 -12.60 -6.30 19.29
C SER A 189 -12.05 -5.91 17.90
N PRO A 190 -12.83 -5.20 17.05
CA PRO A 190 -12.40 -4.77 15.72
C PRO A 190 -11.45 -3.57 15.79
N HIS A 191 -10.41 -3.61 14.96
CA HIS A 191 -9.44 -2.53 14.84
C HIS A 191 -9.15 -2.25 13.37
N PHE A 192 -8.80 -1.00 13.07
CA PHE A 192 -8.12 -0.64 11.83
C PHE A 192 -6.61 -0.87 11.98
N PHE A 193 -6.04 -1.68 11.09
CA PHE A 193 -4.60 -1.90 11.00
C PHE A 193 -4.01 -1.02 9.90
N LYS A 194 -3.12 -0.10 10.29
CA LYS A 194 -2.31 0.69 9.37
C LYS A 194 -0.84 0.23 9.48
N PRO A 195 -0.28 -0.39 8.43
CA PRO A 195 1.10 -0.84 8.46
C PRO A 195 2.10 0.30 8.26
N CYS A 196 3.33 0.06 8.70
CA CYS A 196 4.48 0.88 8.33
C CYS A 196 4.99 0.46 6.94
N MET A 197 4.76 1.30 5.94
CA MET A 197 5.15 1.05 4.56
C MET A 197 6.60 1.48 4.33
N PHE A 198 7.33 0.72 3.53
CA PHE A 198 8.69 1.04 3.11
C PHE A 198 8.74 2.41 2.43
N GLY A 199 9.66 3.28 2.88
CA GLY A 199 9.82 4.64 2.39
C GLY A 199 8.79 5.65 2.92
N MET A 200 7.88 5.23 3.81
CA MET A 200 6.88 6.07 4.48
C MET A 200 7.00 6.02 6.00
N GLU A 201 8.18 5.64 6.50
CA GLU A 201 8.44 5.43 7.93
C GLU A 201 8.23 6.71 8.73
N GLU A 202 8.70 7.86 8.22
CA GLU A 202 8.56 9.16 8.87
C GLU A 202 7.09 9.57 8.97
N HIS A 203 6.33 9.47 7.87
CA HIS A 203 4.88 9.74 7.87
C HIS A 203 4.11 8.84 8.85
N PHE A 204 4.46 7.56 8.91
CA PHE A 204 3.87 6.62 9.86
C PHE A 204 4.17 7.03 11.31
N ILE A 205 5.42 7.42 11.61
CA ILE A 205 5.82 7.88 12.95
C ILE A 205 5.08 9.17 13.33
N ASP A 206 4.98 10.14 12.41
CA ASP A 206 4.32 11.42 12.66
C ASP A 206 2.82 11.26 12.96
N GLU A 207 2.13 10.38 12.22
CA GLU A 207 0.74 10.02 12.48
C GLU A 207 0.58 9.36 13.85
N VAL A 208 1.42 8.36 14.17
CA VAL A 208 1.39 7.68 15.47
C VAL A 208 1.60 8.67 16.61
N GLN A 209 2.57 9.58 16.49
CA GLN A 209 2.83 10.61 17.50
C GLN A 209 1.67 11.60 17.64
N SER A 210 1.04 11.99 16.53
CA SER A 210 -0.13 12.87 16.52
C SER A 210 -1.31 12.22 17.25
N LEU A 211 -1.59 10.95 16.97
CA LEU A 211 -2.67 10.20 17.62
C LEU A 211 -2.39 9.95 19.11
N ILE A 212 -1.14 9.65 19.48
CA ILE A 212 -0.71 9.54 20.88
C ILE A 212 -0.93 10.86 21.62
N LYS A 213 -0.60 11.99 20.99
CA LYS A 213 -0.79 13.32 21.57
C LYS A 213 -2.27 13.59 21.85
N LEU A 214 -3.14 13.40 20.86
CA LEU A 214 -4.59 13.56 21.02
C LEU A 214 -5.14 12.70 22.16
N ARG A 215 -4.71 11.43 22.23
CA ARG A 215 -5.11 10.50 23.29
C ARG A 215 -4.62 10.95 24.67
N THR A 216 -3.34 11.33 24.78
CA THR A 216 -2.71 11.72 26.06
C THR A 216 -3.30 13.02 26.61
N GLU A 217 -3.62 13.97 25.73
CA GLU A 217 -4.27 15.23 26.10
C GLU A 217 -5.78 15.07 26.33
N GLY A 218 -6.35 13.90 26.04
CA GLY A 218 -7.77 13.60 26.24
C GLY A 218 -8.69 14.45 25.36
N ILE A 219 -8.22 14.81 24.17
CA ILE A 219 -8.97 15.66 23.24
C ILE A 219 -10.11 14.82 22.62
N GLU A 220 -11.35 15.19 22.92
CA GLU A 220 -12.53 14.60 22.28
C GLU A 220 -12.67 15.15 20.85
N ILE A 221 -12.35 14.32 19.87
CA ILE A 221 -12.30 14.72 18.45
C ILE A 221 -12.75 13.57 17.55
N SER A 222 -13.35 13.88 16.40
CA SER A 222 -13.77 12.89 15.38
C SER A 222 -12.58 12.42 14.52
N VAL A 223 -11.57 11.87 15.18
CA VAL A 223 -10.39 11.20 14.62
C VAL A 223 -10.25 9.84 15.32
N PRO A 224 -9.90 8.74 14.62
CA PRO A 224 -9.71 7.43 15.25
C PRO A 224 -8.75 7.50 16.44
N THR A 225 -9.12 6.89 17.57
CA THR A 225 -8.17 6.76 18.69
C THR A 225 -7.12 5.70 18.38
N ILE A 226 -5.84 5.95 18.68
CA ILE A 226 -4.80 4.91 18.64
C ILE A 226 -4.93 3.99 19.85
N GLU A 227 -5.08 2.70 19.59
CA GLU A 227 -5.39 1.69 20.59
C GLU A 227 -4.17 0.81 20.93
N GLY A 228 -3.24 0.64 19.99
CA GLY A 228 -2.01 -0.10 20.22
C GLY A 228 -1.06 -0.14 19.03
N LEU A 229 0.05 -0.86 19.20
CA LEU A 229 1.00 -1.20 18.13
C LEU A 229 0.97 -2.71 17.91
N ALA A 230 0.91 -3.12 16.64
CA ALA A 230 1.11 -4.51 16.25
C ALA A 230 2.62 -4.79 16.16
N ILE A 231 3.12 -5.72 16.96
CA ILE A 231 4.54 -6.07 17.01
C ILE A 231 4.82 -7.49 16.49
N THR A 232 5.96 -7.66 15.83
CA THR A 232 6.48 -8.98 15.43
C THR A 232 6.93 -9.79 16.64
N SER A 233 7.15 -11.09 16.45
CA SER A 233 7.79 -11.98 17.44
C SER A 233 9.21 -11.51 17.84
N GLU A 234 9.92 -10.82 16.95
CA GLU A 234 11.21 -10.16 17.23
C GLU A 234 11.05 -8.81 17.95
N GLY A 235 9.80 -8.34 18.08
CA GLY A 235 9.44 -7.11 18.75
C GLY A 235 9.40 -5.87 17.86
N LYS A 236 9.68 -5.97 16.56
CA LYS A 236 9.59 -4.83 15.63
C LYS A 236 8.14 -4.39 15.44
N VAL A 237 7.91 -3.14 15.07
CA VAL A 237 6.56 -2.59 14.86
C VAL A 237 6.13 -2.86 13.42
N PHE A 238 5.11 -3.69 13.21
CA PHE A 238 4.49 -3.90 11.89
C PHE A 238 3.60 -2.73 11.48
N GLY A 239 2.96 -2.09 12.45
CA GLY A 239 1.98 -1.05 12.21
C GLY A 239 1.25 -0.67 13.49
N MET A 240 0.31 0.26 13.36
CA MET A 240 -0.57 0.68 14.44
C MET A 240 -1.95 0.04 14.34
N LEU A 241 -2.60 -0.07 15.49
CA LEU A 241 -4.01 -0.40 15.65
C LEU A 241 -4.74 0.86 16.09
N ALA A 242 -5.71 1.27 15.29
CA ALA A 242 -6.58 2.40 15.57
C ALA A 242 -8.04 1.95 15.62
N GLN A 243 -8.86 2.79 16.25
CA GLN A 243 -10.30 2.59 16.37
C GLN A 243 -10.92 2.27 15.01
N TRP A 244 -11.66 1.17 14.93
CA TRP A 244 -12.48 0.87 13.77
C TRP A 244 -13.75 1.73 13.77
N ILE A 245 -13.97 2.48 12.69
CA ILE A 245 -15.18 3.27 12.48
C ILE A 245 -16.10 2.49 11.52
N GLU A 246 -17.27 2.05 12.00
CA GLU A 246 -18.29 1.46 11.13
C GLU A 246 -18.91 2.56 10.27
N GLY A 247 -18.58 2.58 8.98
CA GLY A 247 -18.96 3.63 8.06
C GLY A 247 -18.40 3.41 6.67
N CYS A 248 -18.50 4.43 5.83
CA CYS A 248 -17.91 4.41 4.49
C CYS A 248 -17.25 5.75 4.15
N ALA A 249 -16.31 5.70 3.21
CA ALA A 249 -15.71 6.92 2.68
C ALA A 249 -16.78 7.81 2.05
N ILE A 250 -16.64 9.13 2.19
CA ILE A 250 -17.59 10.10 1.64
C ILE A 250 -17.74 9.98 0.11
N SER A 251 -16.73 9.43 -0.55
CA SER A 251 -16.76 9.08 -1.98
C SER A 251 -17.77 8.01 -2.36
N ALA A 252 -18.08 7.08 -1.46
CA ALA A 252 -19.07 6.02 -1.66
C ALA A 252 -20.51 6.53 -1.49
N ILE A 253 -20.70 7.73 -0.94
CA ILE A 253 -22.02 8.30 -0.70
C ILE A 253 -22.55 8.99 -1.95
N SER A 254 -23.84 8.78 -2.23
CA SER A 254 -24.52 9.39 -3.36
C SER A 254 -24.48 10.92 -3.30
N GLN A 255 -24.35 11.56 -4.46
CA GLN A 255 -24.29 13.01 -4.56
C GLN A 255 -25.52 13.70 -3.95
N GLU A 256 -26.71 13.10 -4.05
CA GLU A 256 -27.94 13.61 -3.43
C GLU A 256 -27.84 13.63 -1.90
N CYS A 257 -27.35 12.54 -1.30
CA CYS A 257 -27.17 12.47 0.14
C CYS A 257 -26.10 13.48 0.60
N ARG A 258 -25.00 13.61 -0.15
CA ARG A 258 -23.95 14.61 0.13
C ARG A 258 -24.48 16.04 0.13
N ARG A 259 -25.34 16.40 -0.83
CA ARG A 259 -26.01 17.72 -0.84
C ARG A 259 -26.87 17.93 0.41
N ARG A 260 -27.69 16.93 0.75
CA ARG A 260 -28.59 17.00 1.91
C ARG A 260 -27.84 17.21 3.23
N GLN A 261 -26.72 16.51 3.40
CA GLN A 261 -25.92 16.54 4.64
C GLN A 261 -24.74 17.53 4.59
N SER A 262 -24.61 18.27 3.50
CA SER A 262 -23.47 19.16 3.21
C SER A 262 -23.16 20.09 4.37
N GLN A 263 -24.15 20.84 4.86
CA GLN A 263 -23.95 21.79 5.94
C GLN A 263 -23.49 21.13 7.25
N GLN A 264 -24.03 19.94 7.57
CA GLN A 264 -23.65 19.20 8.76
C GLN A 264 -22.19 18.77 8.67
N TRP A 265 -21.82 18.06 7.60
CA TRP A 265 -20.47 17.51 7.45
C TRP A 265 -19.42 18.59 7.29
N ARG A 266 -19.73 19.70 6.61
CA ARG A 266 -18.85 20.89 6.60
C ARG A 266 -18.55 21.37 8.02
N ASN A 267 -19.58 21.60 8.82
CA ASN A 267 -19.41 22.09 10.19
C ASN A 267 -18.59 21.11 11.05
N GLU A 268 -18.84 19.81 10.94
CA GLU A 268 -18.11 18.77 11.66
C GLU A 268 -16.64 18.70 11.24
N LEU A 269 -16.35 18.75 9.93
CA LEU A 269 -14.98 18.74 9.40
C LEU A 269 -14.20 19.99 9.83
N PHE A 270 -14.79 21.18 9.72
CA PHE A 270 -14.13 22.41 10.17
C PHE A 270 -13.92 22.45 11.69
N CYS A 271 -14.87 21.91 12.46
CA CYS A 271 -14.71 21.77 13.91
C CYS A 271 -13.53 20.85 14.26
N THR A 272 -13.49 19.67 13.61
CA THR A 272 -12.43 18.67 13.80
C THR A 272 -11.07 19.24 13.38
N MET A 273 -11.00 19.92 12.23
CA MET A 273 -9.79 20.60 11.75
C MET A 273 -9.27 21.64 12.74
N ASN A 274 -10.16 22.47 13.29
CA ASN A 274 -9.77 23.48 14.28
C ASN A 274 -9.19 22.84 15.55
N LEU A 275 -9.75 21.71 16.01
CA LEU A 275 -9.23 20.99 17.17
C LEU A 275 -7.85 20.39 16.89
N LEU A 276 -7.63 19.82 15.69
CA LEU A 276 -6.30 19.37 15.26
C LEU A 276 -5.28 20.51 15.29
N HIS A 277 -5.64 21.66 14.71
CA HIS A 277 -4.76 22.82 14.63
C HIS A 277 -4.45 23.42 16.01
N GLN A 278 -5.43 23.42 16.93
CA GLN A 278 -5.21 23.82 18.33
C GLN A 278 -4.25 22.88 19.06
N ALA A 279 -4.30 21.59 18.74
CA ALA A 279 -3.32 20.60 19.21
C ALA A 279 -1.98 20.68 18.44
N GLY A 280 -1.82 21.61 17.49
CA GLY A 280 -0.61 21.77 16.68
C GLY A 280 -0.37 20.61 15.71
N ILE A 281 -1.44 19.95 15.25
CA ILE A 281 -1.40 18.80 14.34
C ILE A 281 -1.96 19.23 12.98
N LEU A 282 -1.25 18.92 11.91
CA LEU A 282 -1.74 19.07 10.53
C LEU A 282 -2.51 17.82 10.12
N TRP A 283 -3.57 18.01 9.33
CA TRP A 283 -4.16 16.88 8.61
C TRP A 283 -3.27 16.49 7.44
N GLY A 284 -2.99 17.42 6.51
CA GLY A 284 -1.96 17.24 5.48
C GLY A 284 -2.36 16.42 4.25
N ASP A 285 -3.36 15.54 4.32
CA ASP A 285 -3.85 14.76 3.17
C ASP A 285 -5.39 14.79 3.07
N ILE A 286 -5.90 15.88 2.52
CA ILE A 286 -7.35 16.12 2.43
C ILE A 286 -7.86 15.51 1.14
N ASN A 287 -8.57 14.38 1.24
CA ASN A 287 -9.20 13.73 0.10
C ASN A 287 -10.46 12.95 0.51
N GLN A 288 -11.24 12.55 -0.49
CA GLN A 288 -12.52 11.84 -0.32
C GLN A 288 -12.40 10.41 0.23
N GLY A 289 -11.19 9.86 0.32
CA GLY A 289 -10.88 8.59 0.98
C GLY A 289 -10.61 8.76 2.47
N ASN A 290 -10.10 9.92 2.87
CA ASN A 290 -9.70 10.24 4.24
C ASN A 290 -10.82 10.87 5.09
N ILE A 291 -12.06 10.84 4.58
CA ILE A 291 -13.26 11.23 5.33
C ILE A 291 -14.22 10.04 5.38
N ILE A 292 -14.45 9.55 6.59
CA ILE A 292 -15.39 8.46 6.85
C ILE A 292 -16.68 9.05 7.43
N ILE A 293 -17.83 8.67 6.87
CA ILE A 293 -19.12 8.96 7.48
C ILE A 293 -19.53 7.74 8.29
N GLU A 294 -19.62 7.92 9.61
CA GLU A 294 -20.01 6.88 10.55
C GLU A 294 -21.49 6.52 10.37
N GLU A 295 -21.77 5.23 10.24
CA GLU A 295 -23.13 4.73 9.96
C GLU A 295 -24.11 5.03 11.10
N ALA A 296 -23.67 4.85 12.35
CA ALA A 296 -24.54 4.96 13.52
C ALA A 296 -25.00 6.39 13.81
N THR A 297 -24.14 7.38 13.57
CA THR A 297 -24.38 8.78 13.97
C THR A 297 -24.49 9.74 12.79
N ASN A 298 -24.12 9.29 11.58
CA ASN A 298 -23.94 10.11 10.39
C ASN A 298 -22.92 11.26 10.58
N LYS A 299 -21.99 11.14 11.54
CA LYS A 299 -20.91 12.11 11.73
C LYS A 299 -19.79 11.91 10.71
N ALA A 300 -19.17 13.01 10.29
CA ALA A 300 -17.94 13.00 9.51
C ALA A 300 -16.72 12.85 10.42
N TRP A 301 -15.88 11.87 10.11
CA TRP A 301 -14.62 11.58 10.78
C TRP A 301 -13.44 11.84 9.84
N ILE A 302 -12.40 12.46 10.37
CA ILE A 302 -11.12 12.66 9.70
C ILE A 302 -10.22 11.46 10.01
N VAL A 303 -9.63 10.84 8.98
CA VAL A 303 -8.63 9.79 9.12
C VAL A 303 -7.35 10.17 8.36
N ASP A 304 -6.26 9.43 8.59
CA ASP A 304 -4.97 9.66 7.94
C ASP A 304 -4.40 11.06 8.23
N ILE A 305 -4.04 11.30 9.49
CA ILE A 305 -3.51 12.60 9.95
C ILE A 305 -2.00 12.55 10.11
N GLY A 306 -1.36 13.71 10.31
CA GLY A 306 0.07 13.75 10.60
C GLY A 306 0.94 13.70 9.33
N GLY A 307 0.54 14.41 8.27
CA GLY A 307 1.21 14.46 6.96
C GLY A 307 2.68 14.97 6.92
N GLY A 308 3.36 15.11 8.05
CA GLY A 308 4.82 15.17 8.23
C GLY A 308 5.65 16.29 7.59
N ASP A 309 5.20 16.95 6.51
CA ASP A 309 6.09 17.76 5.66
C ASP A 309 5.74 19.25 5.63
N ASN A 310 4.98 19.78 6.61
CA ASN A 310 4.37 21.13 6.56
C ASN A 310 3.58 21.41 5.27
N ARG A 311 3.34 20.37 4.45
CA ARG A 311 2.69 20.44 3.15
C ARG A 311 1.36 19.74 3.24
N VAL A 312 0.36 20.35 2.65
CA VAL A 312 -1.00 19.86 2.60
C VAL A 312 -1.34 19.55 1.15
N MET A 313 -1.89 18.36 0.92
CA MET A 313 -2.28 17.89 -0.40
C MET A 313 -3.81 17.92 -0.55
N LEU A 314 -4.26 18.43 -1.70
CA LEU A 314 -5.62 18.23 -2.23
C LEU A 314 -5.49 17.73 -3.67
N GLY A 315 -5.52 16.41 -3.84
CA GLY A 315 -5.14 15.81 -5.12
C GLY A 315 -3.66 16.09 -5.44
N GLU A 316 -3.40 16.82 -6.52
CA GLU A 316 -2.03 17.21 -6.93
C GLU A 316 -1.60 18.60 -6.42
N GLU A 317 -2.53 19.37 -5.86
CA GLU A 317 -2.26 20.72 -5.36
C GLU A 317 -1.57 20.69 -3.99
N ARG A 318 -0.60 21.59 -3.79
CA ARG A 318 0.20 21.72 -2.57
C ARG A 318 -0.09 23.05 -1.87
N PHE A 319 -0.36 22.98 -0.58
CA PHE A 319 -0.49 24.14 0.30
C PHE A 319 0.46 24.01 1.49
N GLU A 320 0.67 25.10 2.25
CA GLU A 320 1.62 25.12 3.36
C GLU A 320 0.95 25.37 4.72
N GLY A 321 1.25 24.50 5.68
CA GLY A 321 0.88 24.60 7.09
C GLY A 321 -0.63 24.63 7.35
N PHE A 322 -1.01 25.17 8.52
CA PHE A 322 -2.40 25.20 8.99
C PHE A 322 -3.32 26.02 8.09
N ALA A 323 -2.82 27.12 7.51
CA ALA A 323 -3.58 27.91 6.55
C ALA A 323 -3.87 27.10 5.28
N GLY A 324 -2.91 26.30 4.83
CA GLY A 324 -3.08 25.38 3.71
C GLY A 324 -4.13 24.30 3.96
N ASP A 325 -4.17 23.72 5.16
CA ASP A 325 -5.20 22.75 5.58
C ASP A 325 -6.61 23.36 5.48
N LEU A 326 -6.79 24.60 5.96
CA LEU A 326 -8.08 25.28 5.90
C LEU A 326 -8.49 25.61 4.45
N GLU A 327 -7.55 26.05 3.63
CA GLU A 327 -7.81 26.34 2.22
C GLU A 327 -8.19 25.06 1.45
N ALA A 328 -7.41 23.99 1.62
CA ALA A 328 -7.69 22.70 1.00
C ALA A 328 -9.04 22.12 1.46
N LEU A 329 -9.39 22.21 2.75
CA LEU A 329 -10.70 21.78 3.24
C LEU A 329 -11.84 22.63 2.65
N THR A 330 -11.64 23.93 2.48
CA THR A 330 -12.62 24.83 1.86
C THR A 330 -12.90 24.40 0.41
N ARG A 331 -11.84 24.22 -0.40
CA ARG A 331 -11.95 23.76 -1.80
C ARG A 331 -12.56 22.36 -1.91
N PHE A 332 -12.19 21.47 -0.99
CA PHE A 332 -12.80 20.14 -0.89
C PHE A 332 -14.31 20.26 -0.66
N CYS A 333 -14.74 21.07 0.30
CA CYS A 333 -16.15 21.26 0.61
C CYS A 333 -16.93 21.86 -0.56
N GLU A 334 -16.37 22.84 -1.28
CA GLU A 334 -16.98 23.42 -2.48
C GLU A 334 -17.22 22.36 -3.57
N SER A 335 -16.29 21.41 -3.70
CA SER A 335 -16.34 20.38 -4.75
C SER A 335 -17.19 19.16 -4.38
N TRP A 336 -17.05 18.65 -3.16
CA TRP A 336 -17.63 17.38 -2.73
C TRP A 336 -18.91 17.54 -1.92
N LEU A 337 -19.06 18.67 -1.23
CA LEU A 337 -20.17 19.01 -0.34
C LEU A 337 -20.79 20.34 -0.76
N PRO A 338 -21.37 20.49 -1.97
CA PRO A 338 -21.96 21.77 -2.38
C PRO A 338 -23.17 22.13 -1.50
N GLU A 339 -23.49 23.42 -1.44
CA GLU A 339 -24.68 23.94 -0.73
C GLU A 339 -26.01 23.43 -1.29
#